data_AF-A0A1M5V7C0-F1
#
_entry.id   AF-A0A1M5V7C0-F1
#
_cell.length_a   1.000
_cell.length_b   1.000
_cell.length_c   1.000
_cell.angle_alpha   90.00
_cell.angle_beta   90.00
_cell.angle_gamma   90.00
#
_symmetry.space_group_name_H-M   'P 1'
#
loop_
_entity.id
_entity.type
_entity.pdbx_description
1 polymer ?
#
loop_
_entity_poly.entity_id
_entity_poly.type
_entity_poly.pdbx_seq_one_letter_code
_entity_poly.pdbx_strand_id
1 'polypeptide(L)'
;MKKTTMKKRKKIFTVSIILTLLLSIGIFLVYTFFYNINHLPQGDFLSESTSPDGTYTIKTYICPRRGRENSFAVRAELIINSEPNKIKNIYWDYRVNEANITWEDEETVIINKHKLTLPYDKYDWRN
;
A
#
# COMPACT_ATOMS: atom_id res chain seq x y z
N MET A 1 19.85 8.12 53.65
CA MET A 1 20.08 8.75 52.34
C MET A 1 20.01 7.80 51.11
N LYS A 2 20.29 6.48 51.20
CA LYS A 2 20.29 5.54 50.05
C LYS A 2 18.91 5.16 49.46
N LYS A 3 17.84 5.12 50.27
CA LYS A 3 16.48 4.71 49.82
C LYS A 3 15.85 5.68 48.82
N THR A 4 16.09 6.98 48.98
CA THR A 4 15.55 8.03 48.09
C THR A 4 16.20 8.01 46.72
N THR A 5 17.51 7.76 46.62
CA THR A 5 18.23 7.58 45.35
C THR A 5 17.75 6.35 44.58
N MET A 6 17.49 5.23 45.27
CA MET A 6 16.92 4.02 44.67
C MET A 6 15.50 4.25 44.11
N LYS A 7 14.63 4.97 44.84
CA LYS A 7 13.29 5.33 44.35
C LYS A 7 13.34 6.24 43.12
N LYS A 8 14.27 7.21 43.08
CA LYS A 8 14.50 8.07 41.91
C LYS A 8 14.96 7.26 40.68
N ARG A 9 15.91 6.33 40.86
CA ARG A 9 16.38 5.43 39.78
C ARG A 9 15.25 4.54 39.23
N LYS A 10 14.42 3.96 40.10
CA LYS A 10 13.23 3.19 39.67
C LYS A 10 12.24 4.05 38.88
N LYS A 11 11.99 5.29 39.31
CA LYS A 11 11.10 6.23 38.59
C LYS A 11 11.63 6.58 37.20
N ILE A 12 12.94 6.85 37.08
CA ILE A 12 13.59 7.12 35.78
C ILE A 12 13.46 5.91 34.85
N PHE A 13 13.70 4.70 35.38
CA PHE A 13 13.56 3.47 34.61
C PHE A 13 12.12 3.26 34.11
N THR A 14 11.11 3.46 34.97
CA THR A 14 9.70 3.38 34.57
C THR A 14 9.33 4.40 33.49
N VAL A 15 9.79 5.66 33.62
CA VAL A 15 9.54 6.69 32.60
C VAL A 15 10.22 6.32 31.27
N SER A 16 11.44 5.79 31.31
CA SER A 16 12.16 5.35 30.12
C SER A 16 11.44 4.20 29.40
N ILE A 17 10.89 3.22 30.13
CA ILE A 17 10.08 2.14 29.54
C ILE A 17 8.83 2.71 28.85
N ILE A 18 8.09 3.60 29.53
CA ILE A 18 6.87 4.21 28.96
C ILE A 18 7.21 4.99 27.68
N LEU A 19 8.29 5.77 27.70
CA LEU A 19 8.72 6.54 26.53
C LEU A 19 9.10 5.62 25.36
N THR A 20 9.82 4.52 25.64
CA THR A 20 10.20 3.54 24.62
C THR A 20 8.96 2.88 24.03
N LEU A 21 7.99 2.49 24.87
CA LEU A 21 6.73 1.89 24.43
C LEU A 21 5.95 2.84 23.53
N LEU A 22 5.81 4.11 23.92
CA LEU A 22 5.14 5.13 23.12
C LEU A 22 5.83 5.34 21.76
N LEU A 23 7.16 5.34 21.74
CA LEU A 23 7.93 5.47 20.50
C LEU A 23 7.69 4.26 19.58
N SER A 24 7.72 3.03 20.11
CA SER A 24 7.44 1.82 19.32
C SER A 24 6.02 1.80 18.77
N ILE A 25 5.02 2.24 19.53
CA ILE A 25 3.64 2.38 19.05
C ILE A 25 3.58 3.42 17.93
N GLY A 26 4.24 4.57 18.09
CA GLY A 26 4.29 5.60 17.06
C GLY A 26 4.88 5.09 15.74
N ILE A 27 6.00 4.37 15.79
CA ILE A 27 6.63 3.76 14.61
C ILE A 27 5.70 2.75 13.95
N PHE A 28 5.08 1.87 14.74
CA PHE A 28 4.15 0.86 14.23
C PHE A 28 2.95 1.48 13.52
N LEU A 29 2.38 2.55 14.10
CA LEU A 29 1.27 3.28 13.47
C LEU A 29 1.70 3.93 12.15
N VAL A 30 2.86 4.60 12.12
CA VAL A 30 3.39 5.20 10.88
C VAL A 30 3.57 4.13 9.80
N TYR A 31 4.16 2.98 10.15
CA TYR A 31 4.33 1.89 9.19
C TYR A 31 2.98 1.40 8.65
N THR A 32 2.01 1.17 9.53
CA THR A 32 0.67 0.67 9.16
C THR A 32 -0.10 1.64 8.26
N PHE A 33 -0.07 2.94 8.55
CA PHE A 33 -0.82 3.92 7.77
C PHE A 33 -0.14 4.27 6.44
N PHE A 34 1.18 4.35 6.39
CA PHE A 34 1.89 4.85 5.21
C PHE A 34 2.39 3.75 4.25
N TYR A 35 2.55 2.50 4.70
CA TYR A 35 3.06 1.39 3.88
C TYR A 35 1.99 0.35 3.53
N ASN A 36 0.71 0.65 3.79
CA ASN A 36 -0.39 -0.20 3.36
C ASN A 36 -0.88 0.20 1.96
N ILE A 37 -0.98 -0.77 1.06
CA ILE A 37 -1.49 -0.58 -0.31
C ILE A 37 -2.97 -0.17 -0.33
N ASN A 38 -3.70 -0.38 0.76
CA ASN A 38 -5.09 0.07 0.90
C ASN A 38 -5.20 1.59 1.16
N HIS A 39 -4.10 2.27 1.50
CA HIS A 39 -4.06 3.70 1.79
C HIS A 39 -3.27 4.46 0.71
N LEU A 40 -3.68 4.27 -0.54
CA LEU A 40 -3.08 4.94 -1.69
C LEU A 40 -3.90 6.16 -2.14
N PRO A 41 -3.26 7.15 -2.79
CA PRO A 41 -3.99 8.27 -3.40
C PRO A 41 -4.98 7.76 -4.46
N GLN A 42 -6.10 8.48 -4.59
CA GLN A 42 -7.18 8.12 -5.53
C GLN A 42 -6.70 8.09 -6.99
N GLY A 43 -6.00 9.15 -7.41
CA GLY A 43 -5.53 9.32 -8.78
C GLY A 43 -6.65 9.65 -9.77
N ASP A 44 -6.25 9.95 -11.00
CA ASP A 44 -7.14 10.15 -12.15
C ASP A 44 -7.23 8.86 -12.95
N PHE A 45 -8.43 8.52 -13.45
CA PHE A 45 -8.63 7.30 -14.23
C PHE A 45 -7.75 7.29 -15.49
N LEU A 46 -7.10 6.16 -15.76
CA LEU A 46 -6.19 5.99 -16.88
C LEU A 46 -6.72 4.98 -17.89
N SER A 47 -7.00 3.76 -17.46
CA SER A 47 -7.53 2.70 -18.32
C SER A 47 -8.21 1.60 -17.51
N GLU A 48 -8.97 0.73 -18.18
CA GLU A 48 -9.51 -0.49 -17.61
C GLU A 48 -9.34 -1.69 -18.56
N SER A 49 -9.27 -2.88 -18.00
CA SER A 49 -9.18 -4.13 -18.75
C SER A 49 -9.88 -5.25 -17.98
N THR A 50 -10.58 -6.12 -18.71
CA THR A 50 -11.35 -7.25 -18.15
C THR A 50 -10.66 -8.56 -18.51
N SER A 51 -10.66 -9.53 -17.60
CA SER A 51 -10.10 -10.86 -17.84
C SER A 51 -10.81 -11.58 -18.99
N PRO A 52 -10.15 -12.53 -19.68
CA PRO A 52 -10.74 -13.27 -20.80
C PRO A 52 -12.10 -13.93 -20.49
N ASP A 53 -12.27 -14.43 -19.27
CA ASP A 53 -13.49 -15.08 -18.79
C ASP A 53 -14.52 -14.10 -18.17
N GLY A 54 -14.16 -12.84 -18.01
CA GLY A 54 -15.01 -11.83 -17.38
C GLY A 54 -15.10 -11.92 -15.86
N THR A 55 -14.28 -12.72 -15.18
CA THR A 55 -14.29 -12.82 -13.71
C THR A 55 -13.75 -11.55 -13.04
N TYR A 56 -12.73 -10.92 -13.63
CA TYR A 56 -12.02 -9.79 -13.05
C TYR A 56 -12.03 -8.57 -13.97
N THR A 57 -12.16 -7.40 -13.37
CA THR A 57 -11.91 -6.12 -14.03
C THR A 57 -10.82 -5.36 -13.27
N ILE A 58 -9.82 -4.86 -14.00
CA ILE A 58 -8.75 -4.03 -13.45
C ILE A 58 -8.97 -2.61 -13.92
N LYS A 59 -8.99 -1.66 -12.98
CA LYS A 59 -9.01 -0.22 -13.25
C LYS A 59 -7.71 0.41 -12.80
N THR A 60 -7.11 1.22 -13.66
CA THR A 60 -5.84 1.88 -13.38
C THR A 60 -6.01 3.37 -13.26
N TYR A 61 -5.20 3.97 -12.41
CA TYR A 61 -5.25 5.37 -12.07
C TYR A 61 -3.84 5.94 -12.04
N ILE A 62 -3.66 7.11 -12.66
CA ILE A 62 -2.43 7.89 -12.54
C ILE A 62 -2.52 8.78 -11.31
N CYS A 63 -1.54 8.64 -10.41
CA CYS A 63 -1.49 9.36 -9.15
C CYS A 63 -0.36 10.39 -9.21
N PRO A 64 -0.66 11.70 -9.36
CA PRO A 64 0.36 12.73 -9.32
C PRO A 64 0.88 12.90 -7.88
N ARG A 65 2.19 13.02 -7.72
CA ARG A 65 2.78 13.41 -6.43
C ARG A 65 2.75 14.92 -6.29
N ARG A 66 1.98 15.42 -5.32
CA ARG A 66 1.99 16.84 -4.96
C ARG A 66 3.41 17.31 -4.63
N GLY A 67 3.85 18.39 -5.26
CA GLY A 67 5.12 19.07 -4.95
C GLY A 67 6.38 18.51 -5.61
N ARG A 68 6.28 17.58 -6.56
CA ARG A 68 7.39 17.22 -7.45
C ARG A 68 6.91 17.09 -8.89
N GLU A 69 7.46 17.94 -9.75
CA GLU A 69 7.29 17.83 -11.20
C GLU A 69 7.79 16.45 -11.67
N ASN A 70 7.06 15.83 -12.61
CA ASN A 70 7.37 14.52 -13.20
C ASN A 70 7.41 13.32 -12.23
N SER A 71 6.81 13.43 -11.04
CA SER A 71 6.65 12.30 -10.11
C SER A 71 5.25 11.71 -10.21
N PHE A 72 5.08 10.74 -11.11
CA PHE A 72 3.85 9.97 -11.25
C PHE A 72 4.01 8.58 -10.63
N ALA A 73 2.88 8.02 -10.23
CA ALA A 73 2.73 6.64 -9.85
C ALA A 73 1.47 6.08 -10.51
N VAL A 74 1.43 4.78 -10.74
CA VAL A 74 0.24 4.10 -11.24
C VAL A 74 -0.28 3.18 -10.15
N ARG A 75 -1.58 3.30 -9.88
CA ARG A 75 -2.34 2.42 -9.00
C ARG A 75 -3.27 1.55 -9.84
N ALA A 76 -3.44 0.28 -9.46
CA ALA A 76 -4.52 -0.55 -10.01
C ALA A 76 -5.44 -1.09 -8.91
N GLU A 77 -6.73 -0.99 -9.19
CA GLU A 77 -7.82 -1.58 -8.44
C GLU A 77 -8.31 -2.85 -9.16
N LEU A 78 -8.46 -3.93 -8.40
CA LEU A 78 -9.13 -5.15 -8.80
C LEU A 78 -10.60 -5.10 -8.37
N ILE A 79 -11.48 -5.42 -9.32
CA ILE A 79 -12.91 -5.61 -9.13
C ILE A 79 -13.20 -7.07 -9.48
N ILE A 80 -13.80 -7.80 -8.54
CA ILE A 80 -14.35 -9.13 -8.81
C ILE A 80 -15.77 -8.90 -9.33
N ASN A 81 -16.06 -9.28 -10.57
CA ASN A 81 -17.29 -8.87 -11.25
C ASN A 81 -18.56 -9.45 -10.61
N SER A 82 -18.46 -10.59 -9.92
CA SER A 82 -19.54 -11.16 -9.10
C SER A 82 -19.81 -10.38 -7.80
N GLU A 83 -18.85 -9.58 -7.34
CA GLU A 83 -18.90 -8.80 -6.10
C GLU A 83 -18.35 -7.38 -6.31
N PRO A 84 -18.97 -6.54 -7.16
CA PRO A 84 -18.38 -5.27 -7.62
C PRO A 84 -18.11 -4.25 -6.51
N ASN A 85 -18.72 -4.43 -5.34
CA ASN A 85 -18.49 -3.59 -4.15
C ASN A 85 -17.20 -3.93 -3.39
N LYS A 86 -16.53 -5.06 -3.72
CA LYS A 86 -15.28 -5.48 -3.07
C LYS A 86 -14.07 -5.11 -3.93
N ILE A 87 -13.69 -3.84 -3.87
CA ILE A 87 -12.54 -3.28 -4.58
C ILE A 87 -11.26 -3.52 -3.78
N LYS A 88 -10.19 -3.98 -4.44
CA LYS A 88 -8.87 -4.19 -3.81
C LYS A 88 -7.77 -3.46 -4.57
N ASN A 89 -6.86 -2.79 -3.88
CA ASN A 89 -5.63 -2.29 -4.52
C ASN A 89 -4.65 -3.45 -4.70
N ILE A 90 -4.23 -3.70 -5.94
CA ILE A 90 -3.33 -4.82 -6.29
C ILE A 90 -2.01 -4.36 -6.91
N TYR A 91 -1.90 -3.12 -7.36
CA TYR A 91 -0.69 -2.61 -8.00
C TYR A 91 -0.42 -1.18 -7.55
N TRP A 92 0.84 -0.92 -7.20
CA TRP A 92 1.37 0.40 -6.91
C TRP A 92 2.82 0.48 -7.38
N ASP A 93 3.07 1.31 -8.39
CA ASP A 93 4.39 1.48 -8.96
C ASP A 93 4.76 2.95 -9.12
N TYR A 94 6.04 3.27 -8.97
CA TYR A 94 6.54 4.64 -8.90
C TYR A 94 7.40 4.98 -10.12
N ARG A 95 7.32 6.24 -10.55
CA ARG A 95 7.96 6.76 -11.78
C ARG A 95 7.46 6.07 -13.05
N VAL A 96 6.18 5.73 -13.03
CA VAL A 96 5.43 5.28 -14.20
C VAL A 96 4.22 6.20 -14.38
N ASN A 97 3.91 6.51 -15.64
CA ASN A 97 2.82 7.39 -16.05
C ASN A 97 1.84 6.69 -17.01
N GLU A 98 2.07 5.42 -17.31
CA GLU A 98 1.29 4.60 -18.21
C GLU A 98 0.99 3.25 -17.56
N ALA A 99 -0.12 2.64 -17.99
CA ALA A 99 -0.53 1.32 -17.54
C ALA A 99 -0.81 0.42 -18.74
N ASN A 100 0.16 -0.42 -19.10
CA ASN A 100 -0.01 -1.46 -20.10
C ASN A 100 -0.52 -2.72 -19.41
N ILE A 101 -1.77 -3.10 -19.67
CA ILE A 101 -2.40 -4.28 -19.05
C ILE A 101 -2.49 -5.38 -20.11
N THR A 102 -1.88 -6.53 -19.84
CA THR A 102 -1.96 -7.72 -20.71
C THR A 102 -2.35 -8.92 -19.87
N TRP A 103 -3.36 -9.66 -20.31
CA TRP A 103 -3.77 -10.92 -19.68
C TRP A 103 -3.00 -12.08 -20.32
N GLU A 104 -2.35 -12.90 -19.51
CA GLU A 104 -1.74 -14.15 -19.98
C GLU A 104 -2.77 -15.28 -20.01
N ASP A 105 -3.68 -15.28 -19.03
CA ASP A 105 -4.79 -16.23 -18.88
C ASP A 105 -5.93 -15.56 -18.08
N GLU A 106 -6.90 -16.34 -17.60
CA GLU A 106 -8.07 -15.85 -16.85
C GLU A 106 -7.73 -15.19 -15.50
N GLU A 107 -6.63 -15.60 -14.85
CA GLU A 107 -6.27 -15.18 -13.49
C GLU A 107 -4.93 -14.44 -13.43
N THR A 108 -4.14 -14.50 -14.49
CA THR A 108 -2.79 -13.95 -14.56
C THR A 108 -2.76 -12.72 -15.44
N VAL A 109 -2.36 -11.61 -14.83
CA VAL A 109 -2.23 -10.32 -15.52
C VAL A 109 -0.81 -9.79 -15.39
N ILE A 110 -0.33 -9.16 -16.45
CA ILE A 110 0.88 -8.35 -16.47
C ILE A 110 0.45 -6.89 -16.53
N ILE A 111 0.78 -6.12 -15.49
CA ILE A 111 0.63 -4.67 -15.47
C ILE A 111 2.03 -4.08 -15.61
N ASN A 112 2.27 -3.41 -16.74
CA ASN A 112 3.57 -2.97 -17.22
C ASN A 112 4.57 -4.14 -17.32
N LYS A 113 5.43 -4.32 -16.31
CA LYS A 113 6.46 -5.37 -16.26
C LYS A 113 6.26 -6.33 -15.07
N HIS A 114 5.16 -6.18 -14.33
CA HIS A 114 4.89 -6.96 -13.13
C HIS A 114 3.74 -7.92 -13.38
N LYS A 115 4.05 -9.20 -13.26
CA LYS A 115 3.08 -10.29 -13.32
C LYS A 115 2.42 -10.47 -11.94
N LEU A 116 1.10 -10.63 -11.94
CA LEU A 116 0.26 -10.83 -10.76
C LEU A 116 -0.74 -11.96 -11.02
N THR A 117 -0.85 -12.89 -10.08
CA THR A 117 -1.90 -13.93 -10.07
C THR A 117 -3.04 -13.51 -9.13
N LEU A 118 -4.22 -13.30 -9.69
CA LEU A 118 -5.41 -12.81 -9.01
C LEU A 118 -6.16 -13.95 -8.30
N PRO A 119 -6.95 -13.65 -7.25
CA PRO A 119 -7.19 -12.34 -6.63
C PRO A 119 -6.25 -12.05 -5.43
N TYR A 120 -5.12 -12.75 -5.33
CA TYR A 120 -4.29 -12.77 -4.12
C TYR A 120 -3.02 -11.92 -4.24
N ASP A 121 -2.38 -11.92 -5.41
CA ASP A 121 -1.13 -11.19 -5.57
C ASP A 121 -1.33 -9.69 -5.56
N LYS A 122 -0.27 -9.01 -5.13
CA LYS A 122 -0.16 -7.57 -5.16
C LYS A 122 1.29 -7.17 -5.42
N TYR A 123 1.47 -6.06 -6.12
CA TYR A 123 2.75 -5.40 -6.28
C TYR A 123 2.72 -4.03 -5.64
N ASP A 124 3.71 -3.74 -4.81
CA ASP A 124 3.91 -2.44 -4.18
C ASP A 124 5.40 -2.14 -4.21
N TRP A 125 5.84 -1.18 -5.02
CA TRP A 125 7.26 -0.83 -5.18
C TRP A 125 7.99 -0.47 -3.86
N ARG A 126 7.23 -0.21 -2.78
CA ARG A 126 7.76 0.10 -1.45
C ARG A 126 8.22 -1.14 -0.65
N ASN A 127 7.77 -2.34 -1.03
CA ASN A 127 8.04 -3.62 -0.36
C ASN A 127 8.78 -4.59 -1.28
#